data_AF-A0A7Y2JTP2-F1
#
_entry.id   AF-A0A7Y2JTP2-F1
#
_cell.length_a   1.000
_cell.length_b   1.000
_cell.length_c   1.000
_cell.angle_alpha   90.00
_cell.angle_beta   90.00
_cell.angle_gamma   90.00
#
_symmetry.space_group_name_H-M   'P 1'
#
loop_
_entity.id
_entity.type
_entity.pdbx_description
1 polymer ?
#
loop_
_entity_poly.entity_id
_entity_poly.type
_entity_poly.pdbx_seq_one_letter_code
_entity_poly.pdbx_strand_id
1 'polypeptide(L)'
;PEVGAPFVMKECLFLNREDFDQCPDVDGFFREDDLLLARLEGRRMELRLEQARNRATLSGVDFELELRWDPLGVVGGTASDGNQPDDLDTALLWRMKTVWESIYSTSTPNMLNSMSREA
;
A
#
# COMPACT_ATOMS: atom_id res chain seq x y z
N PRO A 1 -2.36 18.73 30.48
CA PRO A 1 -3.31 18.26 29.46
C PRO A 1 -2.92 18.81 28.08
N GLU A 2 -2.05 18.07 27.38
CA GLU A 2 -1.70 18.37 25.99
C GLU A 2 -2.78 17.77 25.10
N VAL A 3 -3.64 18.64 24.57
CA VAL A 3 -4.72 18.29 23.66
C VAL A 3 -4.13 18.11 22.27
N GLY A 4 -4.23 16.88 21.76
CA GLY A 4 -4.51 16.63 20.34
C GLY A 4 -3.34 16.72 19.36
N ALA A 5 -2.34 15.84 19.49
CA ALA A 5 -1.79 15.26 18.27
C ALA A 5 -2.85 14.28 17.74
N PRO A 6 -3.32 14.38 16.49
CA PRO A 6 -4.08 13.28 15.91
C PRO A 6 -3.15 12.07 15.99
N PHE A 7 -3.53 11.06 16.75
CA PHE A 7 -2.91 9.75 16.64
C PHE A 7 -3.25 9.27 15.23
N VAL A 8 -2.44 9.65 14.25
CA VAL A 8 -2.48 9.06 12.92
C VAL A 8 -2.24 7.59 13.17
N MET A 9 -3.30 6.78 13.08
CA MET A 9 -3.19 5.35 13.24
C MET A 9 -2.08 4.88 12.31
N LYS A 10 -1.05 4.28 12.91
CA LYS A 10 0.11 3.80 12.18
C LYS A 10 -0.40 2.72 11.24
N GLU A 11 -0.12 2.89 9.95
CA GLU A 11 -0.55 1.96 8.90
C GLU A 11 -0.24 0.51 9.32
N CYS A 12 -1.25 -0.34 9.33
CA CYS A 12 -1.12 -1.71 9.80
C CYS A 12 -0.63 -2.63 8.69
N LEU A 13 0.21 -3.62 9.02
CA LEU A 13 0.49 -4.75 8.13
C LEU A 13 -0.44 -5.89 8.51
N PHE A 14 -1.38 -6.20 7.63
CA PHE A 14 -2.32 -7.29 7.81
C PHE A 14 -1.67 -8.62 7.40
N LEU A 15 -1.94 -9.67 8.17
CA LEU A 15 -1.34 -10.99 7.95
C LEU A 15 -2.13 -11.85 6.96
N ASN A 16 -3.43 -11.58 6.82
CA ASN A 16 -4.30 -12.26 5.90
C ASN A 16 -5.35 -11.29 5.34
N ARG A 17 -6.01 -11.72 4.26
CA ARG A 17 -7.02 -10.94 3.55
C ARG A 17 -8.25 -10.67 4.39
N GLU A 18 -8.66 -11.62 5.24
CA GLU A 18 -9.86 -11.48 6.06
C GLU A 18 -9.72 -10.32 7.05
N ASP A 19 -8.58 -10.21 7.74
CA ASP A 19 -8.31 -9.09 8.66
C ASP A 19 -8.28 -7.74 7.91
N PHE A 20 -7.71 -7.71 6.69
CA PHE A 20 -7.70 -6.51 5.85
C PHE A 20 -9.11 -6.09 5.44
N ASP A 21 -9.99 -7.03 5.07
CA ASP A 21 -11.36 -6.76 4.66
C ASP A 21 -12.29 -6.44 5.85
N GLN A 22 -12.09 -7.08 7.00
CA GLN A 22 -12.92 -6.90 8.20
C GLN A 22 -12.64 -5.61 8.99
N CYS A 23 -11.51 -4.95 8.73
CA CYS A 23 -11.14 -3.68 9.36
C CYS A 23 -11.20 -2.49 8.38
N PRO A 24 -12.36 -2.15 7.76
CA PRO A 24 -12.46 -1.12 6.72
C PRO A 24 -11.98 0.27 7.16
N ASP A 25 -12.07 0.58 8.45
CA ASP A 25 -11.67 1.87 9.04
C ASP A 25 -10.18 1.97 9.39
N VAL A 26 -9.41 0.91 9.15
CA VAL A 26 -7.98 0.86 9.47
C VAL A 26 -7.17 0.91 8.17
N ASP A 27 -6.33 1.94 8.06
CA ASP A 27 -5.34 2.05 6.99
C ASP A 27 -4.22 1.03 7.19
N GLY A 28 -3.74 0.47 6.08
CA GLY A 28 -2.70 -0.53 6.11
C GLY A 28 -2.51 -1.26 4.80
N PHE A 29 -1.69 -2.30 4.85
CA PHE A 29 -1.24 -3.06 3.70
C PHE A 29 -1.39 -4.54 3.94
N PHE A 30 -1.70 -5.28 2.88
CA PHE A 30 -1.73 -6.73 2.86
C PHE A 30 -1.03 -7.21 1.60
N ARG A 31 -0.16 -8.21 1.75
CA ARG A 31 0.53 -8.84 0.62
C ARG A 31 -0.18 -10.12 0.22
N GLU A 32 -0.43 -10.27 -1.08
CA GLU A 32 -0.90 -11.49 -1.72
C GLU A 32 0.03 -11.81 -2.90
N ASP A 33 0.96 -12.76 -2.74
CA ASP A 33 1.92 -13.21 -3.77
C ASP A 33 2.83 -12.13 -4.38
N ASP A 34 2.38 -11.49 -5.48
CA ASP A 34 2.99 -10.39 -6.26
C ASP A 34 2.05 -9.15 -6.31
N LEU A 35 1.10 -9.09 -5.37
CA LEU A 35 0.14 -8.01 -5.19
C LEU A 35 0.28 -7.43 -3.79
N LEU A 36 0.24 -6.10 -3.69
CA LEU A 36 0.16 -5.37 -2.45
C LEU A 36 -1.15 -4.60 -2.45
N LEU A 37 -2.07 -5.10 -1.64
CA LEU A 37 -3.31 -4.42 -1.33
C LEU A 37 -2.99 -3.35 -0.28
N ALA A 38 -3.43 -2.12 -0.55
CA ALA A 38 -3.30 -1.01 0.37
C ALA A 38 -4.66 -0.38 0.62
N ARG A 39 -4.89 0.05 1.85
CA ARG A 39 -5.94 0.98 2.22
C ARG A 39 -5.29 2.17 2.85
N LEU A 40 -5.38 3.33 2.22
CA LEU A 40 -4.79 4.57 2.71
C LEU A 40 -5.81 5.67 2.55
N GLU A 41 -6.06 6.41 3.63
CA GLU A 41 -7.05 7.49 3.68
C GLU A 41 -8.44 7.00 3.21
N GLY A 42 -8.78 5.76 3.55
CA GLY A 42 -10.05 5.12 3.15
C GLY A 42 -10.12 4.68 1.68
N ARG A 43 -9.08 4.90 0.87
CA ARG A 43 -9.02 4.46 -0.53
C ARG A 43 -8.35 3.10 -0.62
N ARG A 44 -9.03 2.13 -1.24
CA ARG A 44 -8.44 0.82 -1.59
C ARG A 44 -7.64 0.94 -2.87
N MET A 45 -6.41 0.42 -2.84
CA MET A 45 -5.48 0.44 -3.94
C MET A 45 -4.76 -0.89 -4.04
N GLU A 46 -4.32 -1.24 -5.24
CA GLU A 46 -3.71 -2.51 -5.58
C GLU A 46 -2.42 -2.22 -6.36
N LEU A 47 -1.26 -2.53 -5.78
CA LEU A 47 0.03 -2.43 -6.44
C LEU A 47 0.49 -3.82 -6.86
N ARG A 48 0.63 -4.02 -8.18
CA ARG A 48 1.18 -5.23 -8.76
C ARG A 48 2.56 -4.95 -9.36
N LEU A 49 3.55 -5.76 -9.02
CA LEU A 49 4.92 -5.57 -9.50
C LEU A 49 5.34 -6.67 -10.49
N GLU A 50 5.78 -6.29 -11.68
CA GLU A 50 6.45 -7.15 -12.64
C GLU A 50 7.97 -6.89 -12.59
N GLN A 51 8.66 -7.46 -11.59
CA GLN A 51 10.09 -7.23 -11.35
C GLN A 51 10.97 -7.47 -12.59
N ALA A 52 10.69 -8.56 -13.32
CA ALA A 52 11.44 -8.93 -14.52
C ALA A 52 11.39 -7.88 -15.65
N ARG A 53 10.38 -6.99 -15.62
CA ARG A 53 10.16 -5.93 -16.62
C ARG A 53 10.36 -4.52 -16.07
N ASN A 54 10.75 -4.40 -14.80
CA ASN A 54 10.90 -3.10 -14.13
C ASN A 54 9.62 -2.23 -14.21
N ARG A 55 8.45 -2.88 -14.11
CA ARG A 55 7.13 -2.26 -14.28
C ARG A 55 6.26 -2.58 -13.08
N ALA A 56 5.50 -1.61 -12.61
CA ALA A 56 4.43 -1.83 -11.66
C ALA A 56 3.11 -1.22 -12.18
N THR A 57 1.99 -1.77 -11.74
CA THR A 57 0.66 -1.22 -11.99
C THR A 57 0.02 -0.92 -10.65
N LEU A 58 -0.43 0.32 -10.46
CA LEU A 58 -1.18 0.74 -9.30
C LEU A 58 -2.63 1.00 -9.72
N SER A 59 -3.56 0.22 -9.20
CA SER A 59 -4.99 0.34 -9.52
C SER A 59 -5.76 0.80 -8.29
N GLY A 60 -6.74 1.67 -8.50
CA GLY A 60 -7.78 2.00 -7.53
C GLY A 60 -9.15 1.85 -8.17
N VAL A 61 -10.21 2.16 -7.43
CA VAL A 61 -11.60 2.01 -7.90
C VAL A 61 -11.85 2.75 -9.23
N ASP A 62 -11.24 3.92 -9.40
CA ASP A 62 -11.50 4.81 -10.55
C ASP A 62 -10.26 5.13 -11.38
N PHE A 63 -9.13 4.47 -11.13
CA PHE A 63 -7.89 4.75 -11.82
C PHE A 63 -6.99 3.52 -11.95
N GLU A 64 -6.14 3.54 -12.97
CA GLU A 64 -5.03 2.60 -13.14
C GLU A 64 -3.81 3.38 -13.59
N LEU A 65 -2.70 3.27 -12.86
CA LEU A 65 -1.43 3.90 -13.18
C LEU A 65 -0.38 2.85 -13.54
N GLU A 66 0.33 3.10 -14.62
CA GLU A 66 1.52 2.36 -14.99
C GLU A 66 2.75 3.09 -14.45
N LEU A 67 3.59 2.36 -13.73
CA LEU A 67 4.79 2.85 -13.08
C LEU A 67 6.02 2.11 -13.62
N ARG A 68 7.12 2.83 -13.80
CA ARG A 68 8.47 2.24 -13.80
C ARG A 68 8.90 2.05 -12.35
N TRP A 69 9.44 0.89 -12.00
CA TRP A 69 9.78 0.57 -10.62
C TRP A 69 11.12 1.18 -10.16
N ASP A 70 12.13 1.10 -11.01
CA ASP A 70 13.48 1.59 -10.75
C ASP A 70 14.07 2.35 -11.97
N PRO A 71 14.30 3.67 -11.88
CA PRO A 71 13.83 4.55 -10.81
C PRO A 71 12.30 4.65 -10.80
N LEU A 72 11.72 4.84 -9.62
CA LEU A 72 10.28 4.99 -9.45
C LEU A 72 9.77 6.20 -10.24
N GLY A 73 8.81 5.98 -11.13
CA GLY A 73 8.19 7.05 -11.90
C GLY A 73 6.92 6.61 -12.62
N VAL A 74 5.96 7.51 -12.73
CA VAL A 74 4.73 7.26 -13.50
C VAL A 74 5.07 7.32 -14.99
N VAL A 75 4.71 6.27 -15.73
CA VAL A 75 4.93 6.18 -17.19
C VAL A 75 3.63 6.33 -17.99
N GLY A 76 2.49 6.11 -17.36
CA GLY A 76 1.18 6.22 -17.98
C GLY A 76 0.06 5.98 -16.97
N GLY A 77 -1.18 6.14 -17.40
CA GLY A 77 -2.33 5.84 -16.57
C GLY A 77 -3.63 6.24 -17.22
N THR A 78 -4.71 5.61 -16.74
CA THR A 78 -6.08 5.94 -17.07
C THR A 78 -6.82 6.30 -15.79
N ALA A 79 -7.75 7.23 -15.90
CA ALA A 79 -8.67 7.54 -14.81
C ALA A 79 -10.06 7.76 -15.40
N SER A 80 -11.08 7.35 -14.64
CA SER A 80 -12.47 7.61 -14.99
C SER A 80 -12.75 9.11 -14.87
N ASP A 81 -13.54 9.62 -15.81
CA ASP A 81 -13.87 11.05 -15.97
C ASP A 81 -14.36 11.65 -14.64
N GLY A 82 -13.54 12.53 -14.03
CA GLY A 82 -13.84 13.21 -12.77
C GLY A 82 -12.88 12.96 -11.61
N ASN A 83 -12.06 11.89 -11.65
CA ASN A 83 -11.08 11.60 -10.60
C ASN A 83 -9.67 11.57 -11.21
N GLN A 84 -9.13 12.75 -11.54
CA GLN A 84 -7.79 12.83 -12.12
C GLN A 84 -6.75 12.21 -11.17
N PRO A 85 -5.78 11.45 -11.70
CA PRO A 85 -4.69 10.90 -10.90
C PRO A 85 -3.70 11.98 -10.42
N ASP A 86 -3.94 13.25 -10.71
CA ASP A 86 -3.20 14.41 -10.19
C ASP A 86 -3.25 14.51 -8.65
N ASP A 87 -4.23 13.88 -8.00
CA ASP A 87 -4.34 13.79 -6.54
C ASP A 87 -3.45 12.68 -5.94
N LEU A 88 -2.82 11.84 -6.78
CA LEU A 88 -1.95 10.78 -6.30
C LEU A 88 -0.54 11.32 -6.04
N ASP A 89 -0.31 11.75 -4.81
CA ASP A 89 0.96 12.35 -4.42
C ASP A 89 2.14 11.39 -4.61
N THR A 90 3.28 11.93 -5.06
CA THR A 90 4.51 11.15 -5.27
C THR A 90 4.98 10.46 -3.97
N ALA A 91 4.70 11.04 -2.80
CA ALA A 91 4.98 10.43 -1.50
C ALA A 91 4.19 9.13 -1.29
N LEU A 92 2.96 9.02 -1.80
CA LEU A 92 2.16 7.81 -1.72
C LEU A 92 2.83 6.68 -2.50
N LEU A 93 3.27 6.96 -3.73
CA LEU A 93 3.99 6.00 -4.57
C LEU A 93 5.28 5.52 -3.89
N TRP A 94 6.05 6.44 -3.31
CA TRP A 94 7.26 6.10 -2.55
C TRP A 94 6.97 5.27 -1.30
N ARG A 95 5.86 5.56 -0.62
CA ARG A 95 5.43 4.82 0.56
C ARG A 95 5.04 3.39 0.19
N MET A 96 4.27 3.19 -0.88
CA MET A 96 3.93 1.87 -1.40
C MET A 96 5.18 1.11 -1.85
N LYS A 97 6.12 1.77 -2.56
CA LYS A 97 7.41 1.18 -2.93
C LYS A 97 8.21 0.73 -1.70
N THR A 98 8.31 1.59 -0.69
CA THR A 98 9.04 1.28 0.54
C THR A 98 8.44 0.10 1.28
N VAL A 99 7.11 0.05 1.41
CA VAL A 99 6.41 -1.08 2.05
C VAL A 99 6.62 -2.36 1.26
N TRP A 100 6.47 -2.30 -0.07
CA TRP A 100 6.75 -3.43 -0.94
C TRP A 100 8.20 -3.93 -0.74
N GLU A 101 9.18 -3.05 -0.87
CA GLU A 101 10.59 -3.42 -0.70
C GLU A 101 10.87 -3.96 0.70
N SER A 102 10.19 -3.46 1.74
CA SER A 102 10.30 -3.97 3.10
C SER A 102 9.71 -5.38 3.26
N ILE A 103 8.57 -5.68 2.63
CA ILE A 103 7.92 -7.00 2.71
C ILE A 103 8.63 -8.04 1.83
N TYR A 104 9.25 -7.62 0.71
CA TYR A 104 9.88 -8.55 -0.24
C TYR A 104 11.42 -8.63 -0.12
N SER A 105 12.11 -7.58 0.34
CA SER A 105 13.56 -7.66 0.61
C SER A 105 13.89 -8.36 1.94
N THR A 106 12.90 -8.47 2.84
CA THR A 106 13.05 -9.31 4.01
C THR A 106 12.93 -10.78 3.60
N SER A 107 14.07 -11.44 3.37
CA SER A 107 14.19 -12.91 3.42
C SER A 107 13.84 -13.50 4.80
N THR A 108 13.35 -12.66 5.71
CA THR A 108 12.83 -13.00 7.04
C THR A 108 11.30 -13.06 6.95
N PRO A 109 10.67 -14.20 7.27
CA PRO A 109 9.21 -14.25 7.37
C PRO A 109 8.75 -13.19 8.37
N ASN A 110 7.73 -12.39 7.97
CA ASN A 110 7.12 -11.30 8.74
C ASN A 110 7.21 -11.52 10.27
N MET A 111 8.20 -10.91 10.93
CA MET A 111 8.32 -10.91 12.39
C MET A 111 7.58 -9.73 13.03
N LEU A 112 6.45 -9.32 12.44
CA LEU A 112 5.69 -8.16 12.88
C LEU A 112 4.21 -8.51 13.09
N ASN A 113 3.97 -9.50 13.96
CA ASN A 113 3.03 -9.33 15.07
C ASN A 113 3.20 -10.44 16.11
N SER A 114 4.39 -10.55 16.71
CA SER A 114 4.52 -11.17 18.04
C SER A 114 4.06 -10.14 19.08
N MET A 115 2.79 -9.74 19.05
CA MET A 115 2.16 -9.28 20.28
C MET A 115 2.08 -10.51 21.17
N SER A 116 3.14 -10.71 21.94
CA SER A 116 3.13 -11.53 23.15
C SER A 116 1.91 -11.10 23.95
N ARG A 117 0.85 -11.90 23.86
CA ARG A 117 -0.20 -11.93 24.86
C ARG A 117 0.49 -12.38 26.13
N GLU A 118 0.92 -11.43 26.95
CA GLU A 118 1.26 -11.70 28.34
C GLU A 118 0.01 -12.32 28.97
N ALA A 119 0.15 -13.59 29.37
CA ALA A 119 -0.85 -14.35 30.09
C ALA A 119 -0.68 -14.14 31.60
#